data_AF-A0A7X7S509-F1
#
_entry.id   AF-A0A7X7S509-F1
#
_cell.length_a   1.000
_cell.length_b   1.000
_cell.length_c   1.000
_cell.angle_alpha   90.00
_cell.angle_beta   90.00
_cell.angle_gamma   90.00
#
_symmetry.space_group_name_H-M   'P 1'
#
loop_
_entity.id
_entity.type
_entity.pdbx_description
1 polymer ?
#
loop_
_entity_poly.entity_id
_entity_poly.type
_entity_poly.pdbx_seq_one_letter_code
_entity_poly.pdbx_strand_id
1 'polypeptide(L)'
;MLVAETVATPCFAYRLDLARERFLSLRSALPERVRLAYAVKSNPGAPLLAELASLGAWFDCASAGEVVAVGTARDEVGWEGGPGG
;
A
#
# COMPACT_ATOMS: atom_id res chain seq x y z
N MET A 1 -21.21 0.52 -8.20
CA MET A 1 -21.73 -0.74 -7.64
C MET A 1 -21.29 -0.81 -6.18
N LEU A 2 -22.21 -0.97 -5.23
CA LEU A 2 -21.85 -1.14 -3.82
C LEU A 2 -21.52 -2.63 -3.61
N VAL A 3 -20.30 -2.93 -3.17
CA VAL A 3 -19.80 -4.31 -2.97
C VAL A 3 -20.68 -5.13 -2.03
N ALA A 4 -21.42 -4.46 -1.12
CA ALA A 4 -22.27 -5.09 -0.11
C ALA A 4 -23.44 -5.92 -0.67
N GLU A 5 -23.89 -5.67 -1.89
CA GLU A 5 -25.03 -6.42 -2.48
C GLU A 5 -24.59 -7.75 -3.10
N THR A 6 -23.29 -7.93 -3.36
CA THR A 6 -22.73 -9.10 -4.06
C THR A 6 -21.72 -9.88 -3.23
N VAL A 7 -21.37 -9.40 -2.04
CA VAL A 7 -20.38 -10.01 -1.14
C VAL A 7 -20.97 -10.21 0.24
N ALA A 8 -20.77 -11.39 0.82
CA ALA A 8 -21.22 -11.70 2.17
C ALA A 8 -20.53 -10.79 3.21
N THR A 9 -21.32 -10.21 4.11
CA THR A 9 -20.83 -9.31 5.17
C THR A 9 -20.62 -10.05 6.49
N PRO A 10 -19.62 -9.65 7.31
CA PRO A 10 -18.79 -8.46 7.17
C PRO A 10 -17.63 -8.64 6.17
N CYS A 11 -17.39 -7.62 5.35
CA CYS A 11 -16.29 -7.60 4.38
C CYS A 11 -15.60 -6.22 4.37
N PHE A 12 -14.32 -6.19 4.03
CA PHE A 12 -13.60 -4.95 3.72
C PHE A 12 -13.55 -4.73 2.21
N ALA A 13 -14.03 -3.57 1.76
CA ALA A 13 -13.96 -3.15 0.37
C ALA A 13 -12.97 -1.99 0.22
N TYR A 14 -12.04 -2.10 -0.73
CA TYR A 14 -10.97 -1.13 -0.93
C TYR A 14 -11.18 -0.35 -2.23
N ARG A 15 -10.96 0.97 -2.17
CA ARG A 15 -10.86 1.87 -3.33
C ARG A 15 -9.38 2.10 -3.65
N LEU A 16 -8.78 1.15 -4.38
CA LEU A 16 -7.35 1.19 -4.71
C LEU A 16 -7.00 2.31 -5.69
N ASP A 17 -7.94 2.67 -6.56
CA ASP A 17 -7.89 3.86 -7.41
C ASP A 17 -7.65 5.13 -6.59
N LEU A 18 -8.44 5.33 -5.54
CA LEU A 18 -8.31 6.48 -4.66
C LEU A 18 -6.99 6.44 -3.86
N ALA A 19 -6.57 5.26 -3.41
CA ALA A 19 -5.29 5.10 -2.71
C ALA A 19 -4.11 5.51 -3.60
N ARG A 20 -4.09 5.06 -4.85
CA ARG A 20 -3.10 5.44 -5.87
C ARG A 20 -3.09 6.94 -6.12
N GLU A 21 -4.25 7.54 -6.37
CA GLU A 21 -4.37 8.99 -6.60
C GLU A 21 -3.79 9.81 -5.44
N ARG A 22 -4.10 9.41 -4.20
CA ARG A 22 -3.59 10.08 -2.99
C ARG A 22 -2.09 9.92 -2.83
N PHE A 23 -1.55 8.73 -3.08
CA PHE A 23 -0.12 8.48 -3.02
C PHE A 23 0.63 9.34 -4.05
N LEU A 24 0.19 9.32 -5.31
CA LEU A 24 0.82 10.08 -6.40
C LEU A 24 0.73 11.60 -6.17
N SER A 25 -0.42 12.09 -5.71
CA SER A 25 -0.60 13.51 -5.37
C SER A 25 0.37 13.93 -4.28
N LEU A 26 0.49 13.18 -3.19
CA LEU A 26 1.44 13.49 -2.12
C LEU A 26 2.90 13.38 -2.60
N ARG A 27 3.23 12.35 -3.38
CA ARG A 27 4.57 12.16 -3.95
C ARG A 27 4.98 13.35 -4.82
N SER A 28 4.08 13.87 -5.65
CA SER A 28 4.33 15.03 -6.51
C SER A 28 4.56 16.34 -5.75
N ALA A 29 4.04 16.45 -4.53
CA ALA A 29 4.19 17.64 -3.69
C ALA A 29 5.51 17.64 -2.87
N LEU A 30 6.22 16.52 -2.84
CA LEU A 30 7.42 16.33 -2.01
C LEU A 30 8.69 16.24 -2.87
N PRO A 31 9.82 16.83 -2.44
CA PRO A 31 11.11 16.66 -3.12
C PRO A 31 11.51 15.19 -3.25
N GLU A 32 12.14 14.81 -4.36
CA GLU A 32 12.52 13.43 -4.68
C GLU A 32 13.29 12.71 -3.55
N ARG A 33 14.18 13.45 -2.85
CA ARG A 33 14.97 12.93 -1.71
C ARG A 33 14.14 12.46 -0.51
N VAL A 34 12.88 12.89 -0.38
CA VAL A 34 12.01 12.51 0.74
C VAL A 34 11.50 11.10 0.50
N ARG A 35 11.72 10.17 1.42
CA ARG A 35 11.10 8.84 1.36
C ARG A 35 9.68 8.91 1.89
N LEU A 36 8.70 8.50 1.09
CA LEU A 36 7.29 8.51 1.48
C LEU A 36 6.90 7.14 2.02
N ALA A 37 6.74 7.03 3.33
CA ALA A 37 6.43 5.78 4.01
C ALA A 37 4.96 5.71 4.46
N TYR A 38 4.28 4.62 4.13
CA TYR A 38 2.94 4.32 4.64
C TYR A 38 3.01 3.62 6.01
N ALA A 39 2.27 4.12 6.99
CA ALA A 39 2.18 3.50 8.32
C ALA A 39 1.25 2.28 8.28
N VAL A 40 1.84 1.07 8.31
CA VAL A 40 1.10 -0.20 8.08
C VAL A 40 0.01 -0.41 9.14
N LYS A 41 0.29 0.00 10.39
CA LYS A 41 -0.66 -0.02 11.52
C LYS A 41 -2.01 0.64 11.26
N SER A 42 -2.10 1.56 10.29
CA SER A 42 -3.35 2.22 9.94
C SER A 42 -4.32 1.28 9.21
N ASN A 43 -3.80 0.41 8.34
CA ASN A 43 -4.57 -0.64 7.65
C ASN A 43 -3.57 -1.58 6.95
N PRO A 44 -3.41 -2.83 7.45
CA PRO A 44 -2.48 -3.81 6.88
C PRO A 44 -3.08 -4.64 5.72
N GLY A 45 -4.17 -4.18 5.11
CA GLY A 45 -4.88 -4.94 4.06
C GLY A 45 -4.02 -5.21 2.83
N ALA A 46 -3.86 -6.49 2.48
CA ALA A 46 -2.98 -6.94 1.40
C ALA A 46 -3.17 -6.20 0.06
N PRO A 47 -4.41 -5.98 -0.46
CA PRO A 47 -4.58 -5.27 -1.73
C PRO A 47 -4.08 -3.82 -1.69
N LEU A 48 -4.19 -3.16 -0.53
CA LEU A 48 -3.68 -1.80 -0.34
C LEU A 48 -2.14 -1.80 -0.27
N LEU A 49 -1.54 -2.75 0.45
CA LEU A 49 -0.09 -2.85 0.55
C LEU A 49 0.55 -3.17 -0.80
N ALA A 50 -0.03 -4.09 -1.58
CA ALA A 50 0.44 -4.42 -2.92
C ALA A 50 0.31 -3.22 -3.88
N GLU A 51 -0.81 -2.51 -3.85
CA GLU A 51 -1.00 -1.28 -4.63
C GLU A 51 0.08 -0.24 -4.31
N LEU A 52 0.31 0.05 -3.02
CA LEU A 52 1.34 1.01 -2.60
C LEU A 52 2.77 0.53 -2.93
N ALA A 53 3.03 -0.77 -2.83
CA ALA A 53 4.33 -1.36 -3.19
C ALA A 53 4.61 -1.19 -4.69
N SER A 54 3.59 -1.39 -5.54
CA SER A 54 3.71 -1.19 -6.99
C SER A 54 4.05 0.26 -7.37
N LEU A 55 3.68 1.23 -6.53
CA LEU A 55 3.99 2.65 -6.69
C LEU A 55 5.35 3.05 -6.08
N GLY A 56 6.10 2.10 -5.52
CA GLY A 56 7.40 2.36 -4.89
C GLY A 56 7.31 3.01 -3.51
N ALA A 57 6.20 2.81 -2.78
CA ALA A 57 6.07 3.30 -1.41
C ALA A 57 7.12 2.66 -0.47
N TRP A 58 7.57 3.45 0.50
CA TRP A 58 8.21 2.91 1.70
C TRP A 58 7.12 2.49 2.69
N PHE A 59 7.49 1.67 3.69
CA PHE A 59 6.56 1.20 4.71
C PHE A 59 7.16 1.36 6.10
N ASP A 60 6.38 1.93 7.00
CA ASP A 60 6.69 2.03 8.43
C ASP A 60 5.95 0.90 9.16
N CYS A 61 6.74 -0.05 9.70
CA CYS A 61 6.25 -1.25 10.36
C CYS A 61 6.60 -1.19 11.86
N ALA A 62 5.62 -1.42 12.71
CA ALA A 62 5.73 -1.49 14.16
C ALA A 62 5.79 -2.93 14.70
N SER A 63 5.65 -3.95 13.85
CA SER A 63 5.75 -5.36 14.25
C SER A 63 6.33 -6.27 13.17
N ALA A 64 6.83 -7.44 13.59
CA ALA A 64 7.30 -8.48 12.65
C ALA A 64 6.18 -8.95 11.70
N GLY A 65 4.93 -9.02 12.18
CA GLY A 65 3.79 -9.39 11.33
C GLY A 65 3.55 -8.39 10.20
N GLU A 66 3.75 -7.09 10.45
CA GLU A 66 3.64 -6.06 9.42
C GLU A 66 4.80 -6.12 8.41
N VAL A 67 6.02 -6.43 8.88
CA VAL A 67 7.16 -6.65 7.99
C VAL A 67 6.90 -7.81 7.04
N VAL A 68 6.34 -8.91 7.55
CA VAL A 68 5.95 -10.07 6.72
C VAL A 68 4.87 -9.69 5.71
N ALA A 69 3.82 -8.97 6.13
CA ALA A 69 2.75 -8.53 5.24
C ALA A 69 3.27 -7.65 4.09
N VAL A 70 4.20 -6.73 4.37
CA VAL A 70 4.85 -5.90 3.36
C VAL A 70 5.75 -6.73 2.44
N GLY A 71 6.46 -7.71 2.98
CA GLY A 71 7.27 -8.66 2.19
C GLY A 71 6.42 -9.39 1.16
N THR A 72 5.32 -10.01 1.59
CA THR A 72 4.37 -10.69 0.69
C THR A 72 3.83 -9.74 -0.38
N ALA A 73 3.40 -8.53 0.00
CA ALA A 73 2.89 -7.54 -0.94
C ALA A 73 3.93 -7.12 -1.99
N ARG A 74 5.22 -7.06 -1.63
CA ARG A 74 6.33 -6.77 -2.55
C ARG A 74 6.60 -7.91 -3.51
N ASP A 75 6.57 -9.14 -3.02
CA ASP A 75 6.75 -10.34 -3.84
C ASP A 75 5.64 -10.46 -4.90
N GLU A 76 4.39 -10.18 -4.51
CA GLU A 76 3.22 -10.19 -5.41
C GLU A 76 3.37 -9.26 -6.62
N VAL A 77 4.01 -8.10 -6.44
CA VAL A 77 4.18 -7.09 -7.49
C VAL A 77 5.56 -7.11 -8.14
N GLY A 78 6.43 -8.06 -7.78
CA GLY A 78 7.79 -8.15 -8.28
C GLY A 78 8.61 -6.90 -7.97
N TRP A 79 8.50 -6.35 -6.76
CA TRP A 79 9.21 -5.14 -6.37
C TRP A 79 10.73 -5.37 -6.34
N GLU A 80 11.49 -4.71 -7.24
CA GLU A 80 12.93 -4.92 -7.43
C GLU A 80 13.85 -3.99 -6.61
N GLY A 81 13.35 -3.29 -5.58
CA GLY A 81 14.19 -2.42 -4.74
C GLY A 81 13.87 -0.92 -4.80
N GLY A 82 13.06 -0.46 -5.75
CA GLY A 82 12.78 0.96 -5.98
C GLY A 82 14.04 1.78 -6.36
N PRO A 83 13.88 3.05 -6.80
CA PRO A 83 15.04 3.90 -7.05
C PRO A 83 15.75 4.22 -5.72
N GLY A 84 16.94 3.63 -5.51
CA GLY A 84 17.81 3.88 -4.36
C GLY A 84 17.94 2.74 -3.34
N GLY A 85 17.64 1.49 -3.72
CA GLY A 85 18.07 0.28 -2.98
C GLY A 85 19.58 0.12 -2.92
#